data_AF-A0A2V7IFR7-F1
#
_entry.id   AF-A0A2V7IFR7-F1
#
_cell.length_a   1.000
_cell.length_b   1.000
_cell.length_c   1.000
_cell.angle_alpha   90.00
_cell.angle_beta   90.00
_cell.angle_gamma   90.00
#
_symmetry.space_group_name_H-M   'P 1'
#
loop_
_entity.id
_entity.type
_entity.pdbx_description
1 polymer ?
#
loop_
_entity_poly.entity_id
_entity_poly.type
_entity_poly.pdbx_seq_one_letter_code
_entity_poly.pdbx_strand_id
1 'polypeptide(L)'
;MSLPLKRAHNRREHRGPSVAQEGRGLVRRVVRFVVAGLLVVGIAANGALLAGIWFTREPAPRSLTAQRVETASRPALVLVQANYTVSTSLPTFTIPQSKNSLLIRKLQALVDAGKLNPYDDAAVKRAAVNIILANPDAYYVPGPPTHDQFGIVSTGTGFFITEDGYLVTAAHVVSADKDEIRAETLAASKDPGSIAQLRQDMADSFARDTGLTMTEAQLTTMVAFEERWLDKYLSIDKIDVKYYLGTGTVETGGHLASTGARASVVSLDPYATGHDIAIMKADVTGVPTLQLATGSPHLGEATYPIGYPRQGYLDEAVPLDQTISPTMTAGKVLTTAEQKSGWTAWGTSAQFTHGDSGGPVLSAGGQVLGIVSFAAVDSQGKQLFGQGYFVPAEYIRAALLSDSVKIANDQKSLTSTYYHALAEGDIQRFKTELLLLSQIQARSSWDSYVKDDIGATQSQILAGNDKTPPELTGYVIPAAATSGGLILLVIIVWTALAITGRRRKPVPVAALAEEDLLDVGMTGEAPAVEASAAEVPEPSLPHV
;
A
#
# COMPACT_ATOMS: atom_id res chain seq x y z
N MET A 1 -46.72 38.18 95.04
CA MET A 1 -48.08 37.60 95.11
C MET A 1 -48.21 36.57 93.99
N SER A 2 -48.83 35.41 94.08
CA SER A 2 -49.36 34.55 95.16
C SER A 2 -49.87 33.30 94.42
N LEU A 3 -49.46 32.10 94.84
CA LEU A 3 -50.10 30.83 94.41
C LEU A 3 -51.58 30.80 94.86
N PRO A 4 -52.51 30.11 94.15
CA PRO A 4 -52.68 28.64 94.27
C PRO A 4 -52.99 27.92 92.93
N LEU A 5 -52.73 26.62 92.69
CA LEU A 5 -52.93 25.33 93.42
C LEU A 5 -54.33 24.67 93.25
N LYS A 6 -54.29 23.33 93.06
CA LYS A 6 -55.39 22.31 92.92
C LYS A 6 -55.93 22.14 91.48
N ARG A 7 -56.31 20.93 91.03
CA ARG A 7 -56.71 19.71 91.79
C ARG A 7 -56.35 18.41 91.03
N ALA A 8 -56.10 17.32 91.77
CA ALA A 8 -55.79 16.00 91.21
C ALA A 8 -57.05 15.14 90.96
N HIS A 9 -56.91 14.12 90.10
CA HIS A 9 -57.82 12.97 90.06
C HIS A 9 -57.06 11.66 89.83
N ASN A 10 -57.38 10.65 90.63
CA ASN A 10 -56.78 9.31 90.57
C ASN A 10 -57.50 8.43 89.52
N ARG A 11 -56.76 7.53 88.86
CA ARG A 11 -57.26 6.18 88.50
C ARG A 11 -56.12 5.15 88.48
N ARG A 12 -56.48 3.90 88.78
CA ARG A 12 -55.59 2.77 89.11
C ARG A 12 -55.06 2.00 87.89
N GLU A 13 -53.97 1.24 88.13
CA GLU A 13 -53.61 -0.08 87.57
C GLU A 13 -53.58 -0.25 86.03
N HIS A 14 -52.46 -0.63 85.39
CA HIS A 14 -51.77 -1.92 85.58
C HIS A 14 -50.31 -1.90 85.06
N ARG A 15 -49.47 -2.82 85.56
CA ARG A 15 -48.14 -3.15 85.00
C ARG A 15 -48.24 -4.12 83.81
N GLY A 16 -47.40 -3.91 82.79
CA GLY A 16 -47.08 -4.91 81.75
C GLY A 16 -46.08 -4.36 80.71
N PRO A 17 -44.86 -4.94 80.54
CA PRO A 17 -43.83 -4.36 79.68
C PRO A 17 -43.93 -4.80 78.21
N SER A 18 -43.95 -3.85 77.27
CA SER A 18 -44.01 -4.13 75.83
C SER A 18 -42.64 -4.13 75.15
N VAL A 19 -41.83 -5.16 75.41
CA VAL A 19 -40.50 -5.37 74.77
C VAL A 19 -40.58 -5.59 73.24
N ALA A 20 -41.79 -5.76 72.69
CA ALA A 20 -42.01 -6.12 71.29
C ALA A 20 -41.90 -4.99 70.24
N GLN A 21 -41.73 -3.71 70.65
CA GLN A 21 -41.67 -2.58 69.70
C GLN A 21 -40.25 -2.20 69.26
N GLU A 22 -39.22 -2.31 70.13
CA GLU A 22 -37.86 -1.91 69.77
C GLU A 22 -37.22 -2.83 68.72
N GLY A 23 -37.42 -4.16 68.85
CA GLY A 23 -36.84 -5.14 67.92
C GLY A 23 -37.26 -4.95 66.46
N ARG A 24 -38.49 -4.49 66.19
CA ARG A 24 -38.97 -4.21 64.82
C ARG A 24 -38.31 -2.98 64.20
N GLY A 25 -37.96 -1.98 65.02
CA GLY A 25 -37.22 -0.80 64.56
C GLY A 25 -35.78 -1.14 64.16
N LEU A 26 -35.12 -1.98 64.97
CA LEU A 26 -33.75 -2.43 64.72
C LEU A 26 -33.64 -3.24 63.42
N VAL A 27 -34.46 -4.27 63.25
CA VAL A 27 -34.46 -5.12 62.03
C VAL A 27 -34.71 -4.28 60.78
N ARG A 28 -35.64 -3.32 60.82
CA ARG A 28 -35.96 -2.45 59.67
C ARG A 28 -34.82 -1.46 59.33
N ARG A 29 -34.00 -1.06 60.30
CA ARG A 29 -32.76 -0.31 60.05
C ARG A 29 -31.68 -1.20 59.44
N VAL A 30 -31.42 -2.37 60.02
CA VAL A 30 -30.42 -3.32 59.51
C VAL A 30 -30.71 -3.71 58.06
N VAL A 31 -31.96 -4.07 57.72
CA VAL A 31 -32.36 -4.38 56.33
C VAL A 31 -32.15 -3.18 55.41
N ARG A 32 -32.45 -1.95 55.84
CA ARG A 32 -32.19 -0.74 55.04
C ARG A 32 -30.70 -0.48 54.81
N PHE A 33 -29.86 -0.66 55.82
CA PHE A 33 -28.40 -0.50 55.67
C PHE A 33 -27.79 -1.58 54.76
N VAL A 34 -28.26 -2.83 54.87
CA VAL A 34 -27.83 -3.93 53.98
C VAL A 34 -28.25 -3.65 52.53
N VAL A 35 -29.53 -3.30 52.29
CA VAL A 35 -30.03 -2.96 50.94
C VAL A 35 -29.32 -1.73 50.36
N ALA A 36 -29.05 -0.69 51.16
CA ALA A 36 -28.31 0.48 50.71
C ALA A 36 -26.86 0.14 50.36
N GLY A 37 -26.16 -0.66 51.18
CA GLY A 37 -24.81 -1.13 50.91
C GLY A 37 -24.72 -1.95 49.62
N LEU A 38 -25.70 -2.83 49.38
CA LEU A 38 -25.77 -3.64 48.16
C LEU A 38 -26.11 -2.82 46.91
N LEU A 39 -26.95 -1.79 47.03
CA LEU A 39 -27.19 -0.84 45.93
C LEU A 39 -25.91 -0.07 45.58
N VAL A 40 -25.15 0.39 46.57
CA VAL A 40 -23.84 1.05 46.35
C VAL A 40 -22.86 0.08 45.68
N VAL A 41 -22.78 -1.17 46.12
CA VAL A 41 -21.94 -2.21 45.49
C VAL A 41 -22.39 -2.52 44.06
N GLY A 42 -23.69 -2.63 43.80
CA GLY A 42 -24.22 -2.86 42.45
C GLY A 42 -23.98 -1.68 41.50
N ILE A 43 -24.10 -0.45 41.97
CA ILE A 43 -23.76 0.76 41.21
C ILE A 43 -22.25 0.80 40.95
N ALA A 44 -21.41 0.50 41.93
CA ALA A 44 -19.96 0.46 41.78
C ALA A 44 -19.52 -0.62 40.78
N ALA A 45 -20.15 -1.81 40.80
CA ALA A 45 -19.80 -2.91 39.91
C ALA A 45 -20.30 -2.72 38.47
N ASN A 46 -21.50 -2.16 38.28
CA ASN A 46 -21.95 -1.73 36.95
C ASN A 46 -21.11 -0.55 36.43
N GLY A 47 -20.71 0.38 37.31
CA GLY A 47 -19.76 1.44 37.00
C GLY A 47 -18.38 0.89 36.58
N ALA A 48 -17.90 -0.15 37.26
CA ALA A 48 -16.65 -0.84 36.90
C ALA A 48 -16.76 -1.58 35.56
N LEU A 49 -17.90 -2.18 35.24
CA LEU A 49 -18.14 -2.81 33.93
C LEU A 49 -18.23 -1.77 32.81
N LEU A 50 -18.95 -0.66 33.02
CA LEU A 50 -19.02 0.46 32.07
C LEU A 50 -17.66 1.12 31.88
N ALA A 51 -16.88 1.28 32.94
CA ALA A 51 -15.49 1.71 32.87
C ALA A 51 -14.64 0.69 32.08
N GLY A 52 -14.78 -0.61 32.34
CA GLY A 52 -14.13 -1.67 31.58
C GLY A 52 -14.42 -1.59 30.08
N ILE A 53 -15.69 -1.47 29.68
CA ILE A 53 -16.11 -1.25 28.28
C ILE A 53 -15.47 0.03 27.71
N TRP A 54 -15.46 1.12 28.47
CA TRP A 54 -14.87 2.40 28.03
C TRP A 54 -13.34 2.38 27.92
N PHE A 55 -12.66 1.60 28.77
CA PHE A 55 -11.21 1.42 28.75
C PHE A 55 -10.75 0.40 27.71
N THR A 56 -11.52 -0.65 27.43
CA THR A 56 -11.19 -1.73 26.47
C THR A 56 -11.62 -1.44 25.03
N ARG A 57 -12.40 -0.38 24.78
CA ARG A 57 -12.71 0.06 23.41
C ARG A 57 -11.43 0.37 22.64
N GLU A 58 -11.46 0.05 21.34
CA GLU A 58 -10.46 0.53 20.39
C GLU A 58 -10.35 2.06 20.47
N PRO A 59 -9.12 2.62 20.42
CA PRO A 59 -8.94 4.04 20.44
C PRO A 59 -9.64 4.66 19.22
N ALA A 60 -10.36 5.76 19.43
CA ALA A 60 -10.88 6.52 18.29
C ALA A 60 -9.70 6.91 17.39
N PRO A 61 -9.77 6.67 16.07
CA PRO A 61 -8.66 6.96 15.17
C PRO A 61 -8.32 8.45 15.28
N ARG A 62 -7.09 8.74 15.71
CA ARG A 62 -6.55 10.11 15.66
C ARG A 62 -6.51 10.54 14.20
N SER A 63 -6.64 11.84 13.95
CA SER A 63 -6.36 12.41 12.63
C SER A 63 -4.97 11.96 12.18
N LEU A 64 -4.88 11.24 11.06
CA LEU A 64 -3.61 10.79 10.52
C LEU A 64 -2.76 12.02 10.19
N THR A 65 -1.65 12.19 10.91
CA THR A 65 -0.63 13.17 10.54
C THR A 65 0.07 12.68 9.28
N ALA A 66 0.64 13.59 8.48
CA ALA A 66 1.43 13.21 7.31
C ALA A 66 2.50 12.15 7.65
N GLN A 67 3.18 12.33 8.79
CA GLN A 67 4.15 11.36 9.31
C GLN A 67 3.53 9.99 9.62
N ARG A 68 2.31 9.92 10.18
CA ARG A 68 1.63 8.63 10.43
C ARG A 68 1.19 7.97 9.12
N VAL A 69 0.75 8.74 8.13
CA VAL A 69 0.51 8.24 6.77
C VAL A 69 1.78 7.62 6.22
N GLU A 70 2.89 8.37 6.25
CA GLU A 70 4.20 7.90 5.79
C GLU A 70 4.64 6.59 6.46
N THR A 71 4.74 6.57 7.80
CA THR A 71 5.25 5.41 8.56
C THR A 71 4.50 4.13 8.23
N ALA A 72 3.17 4.19 8.18
CA ALA A 72 2.35 3.00 7.99
C ALA A 72 2.15 2.62 6.51
N SER A 73 2.30 3.55 5.56
CA SER A 73 2.25 3.24 4.12
C SER A 73 3.58 2.73 3.57
N ARG A 74 4.73 3.22 4.06
CA ARG A 74 6.08 2.82 3.61
C ARG A 74 6.33 1.31 3.47
N PRO A 75 5.84 0.43 4.37
CA PRO A 75 6.00 -1.02 4.24
C PRO A 75 5.35 -1.64 2.99
N ALA A 76 4.36 -0.98 2.40
CA ALA A 76 3.68 -1.44 1.18
C ALA A 76 4.36 -0.96 -0.12
N LEU A 77 5.36 -0.06 -0.02
CA LEU A 77 6.09 0.46 -1.17
C LEU A 77 7.26 -0.43 -1.56
N VAL A 78 7.55 -0.43 -2.86
CA VAL A 78 8.71 -1.10 -3.46
C VAL A 78 9.48 -0.17 -4.38
N LEU A 79 10.81 -0.28 -4.36
CA LEU A 79 11.64 0.13 -5.48
C LEU A 79 11.52 -0.96 -6.55
N VAL A 80 11.10 -0.59 -7.75
CA VAL A 80 11.01 -1.46 -8.92
C VAL A 80 12.25 -1.24 -9.76
N GLN A 81 13.02 -2.31 -10.05
CA GLN A 81 14.17 -2.26 -10.94
C GLN A 81 13.96 -3.21 -12.11
N ALA A 82 13.97 -2.68 -13.34
CA ALA A 82 13.86 -3.44 -14.58
C ALA A 82 15.23 -3.51 -15.25
N ASN A 83 15.85 -4.69 -15.23
CA ASN A 83 17.11 -4.95 -15.94
C ASN A 83 16.77 -5.45 -17.35
N TYR A 84 16.99 -4.63 -18.35
CA TYR A 84 16.87 -4.98 -19.76
C TYR A 84 18.20 -5.50 -20.31
N THR A 85 18.11 -6.40 -21.29
CA THR A 85 19.22 -6.84 -22.11
C THR A 85 18.80 -6.69 -23.56
N VAL A 86 19.41 -5.73 -24.25
CA VAL A 86 19.06 -5.32 -25.62
C VAL A 86 20.06 -5.95 -26.57
N SER A 87 19.57 -6.80 -27.48
CA SER A 87 20.34 -7.32 -28.60
C SER A 87 20.12 -6.48 -29.84
N THR A 88 21.20 -6.08 -30.50
CA THR A 88 21.17 -5.28 -31.73
C THR A 88 21.85 -5.99 -32.89
N SER A 89 21.50 -5.56 -34.10
CA SER A 89 22.28 -5.88 -35.30
C SER A 89 22.59 -4.62 -36.11
N LEU A 90 23.77 -4.62 -36.72
CA LEU A 90 24.23 -3.60 -37.65
C LEU A 90 24.98 -4.26 -38.82
N PRO A 91 24.54 -4.06 -40.08
CA PRO A 91 25.26 -4.55 -41.25
C PRO A 91 26.68 -3.99 -41.34
N THR A 92 27.67 -4.85 -41.57
CA THR A 92 29.06 -4.41 -41.82
C THR A 92 29.21 -3.64 -43.13
N PHE A 93 30.23 -2.79 -43.22
CA PHE A 93 30.59 -2.11 -44.48
C PHE A 93 31.25 -3.10 -45.46
N THR A 94 30.55 -3.49 -46.52
CA THR A 94 31.12 -4.36 -47.58
C THR A 94 31.30 -3.59 -48.89
N ILE A 95 32.46 -3.73 -49.54
CA ILE A 95 32.68 -3.28 -50.92
C ILE A 95 32.58 -4.52 -51.83
N PRO A 96 31.45 -4.75 -52.52
CA PRO A 96 31.29 -5.94 -53.35
C PRO A 96 32.12 -5.81 -54.64
N GLN A 97 32.39 -6.94 -55.30
CA GLN A 97 33.34 -7.00 -56.42
C GLN A 97 33.00 -6.06 -57.59
N SER A 98 31.73 -5.71 -57.80
CA SER A 98 31.29 -4.72 -58.79
C SER A 98 31.75 -3.29 -58.46
N LYS A 99 31.77 -2.93 -57.18
CA LYS A 99 32.23 -1.63 -56.65
C LYS A 99 33.76 -1.59 -56.56
N ASN A 100 34.40 -2.70 -56.20
CA ASN A 100 35.85 -2.84 -56.30
C ASN A 100 36.33 -2.67 -57.76
N SER A 101 35.64 -3.29 -58.73
CA SER A 101 35.91 -3.10 -60.16
C SER A 101 35.73 -1.65 -60.62
N LEU A 102 34.78 -0.91 -60.04
CA LEU A 102 34.61 0.54 -60.28
C LEU A 102 35.76 1.37 -59.70
N LEU A 103 36.24 1.01 -58.50
CA LEU A 103 37.39 1.64 -57.85
C LEU A 103 38.66 1.47 -58.70
N ILE A 104 38.94 0.23 -59.13
CA ILE A 104 40.08 -0.10 -60.00
C ILE A 104 40.04 0.70 -61.30
N ARG A 105 38.88 0.81 -61.97
CA ARG A 105 38.75 1.64 -63.19
C ARG A 105 39.04 3.12 -62.95
N LYS A 106 38.61 3.69 -61.81
CA LYS A 106 38.93 5.10 -61.48
C LYS A 106 40.41 5.29 -61.16
N LEU A 107 41.05 4.33 -60.48
CA LEU A 107 42.49 4.34 -60.23
C LEU A 107 43.29 4.26 -61.53
N GLN A 108 42.92 3.35 -62.45
CA GLN A 108 43.55 3.24 -63.76
C GLN A 108 43.46 4.55 -64.54
N ALA A 109 42.29 5.21 -64.55
CA ALA A 109 42.14 6.51 -65.22
C ALA A 109 43.04 7.63 -64.63
N LEU A 110 43.45 7.54 -63.35
CA LEU A 110 44.46 8.44 -62.78
C LEU A 110 45.88 8.08 -63.22
N VAL A 111 46.19 6.79 -63.37
CA VAL A 111 47.47 6.31 -63.92
C VAL A 111 47.62 6.72 -65.38
N ASP A 112 46.60 6.47 -66.21
CA ASP A 112 46.56 6.82 -67.64
C ASP A 112 46.69 8.34 -67.86
N ALA A 113 46.14 9.14 -66.94
CA ALA A 113 46.26 10.61 -66.94
C ALA A 113 47.59 11.14 -66.36
N GLY A 114 48.54 10.26 -65.97
CA GLY A 114 49.82 10.64 -65.37
C GLY A 114 49.71 11.25 -63.96
N LYS A 115 48.57 11.08 -63.28
CA LYS A 115 48.26 11.66 -61.96
C LYS A 115 48.53 10.71 -60.79
N LEU A 116 48.81 9.43 -61.06
CA LEU A 116 49.10 8.41 -60.06
C LEU A 116 50.21 7.48 -60.55
N ASN A 117 51.23 7.26 -59.73
CA ASN A 117 52.25 6.24 -59.98
C ASN A 117 51.72 4.87 -59.49
N PRO A 118 51.51 3.87 -60.37
CA PRO A 118 51.00 2.56 -59.95
C PRO A 118 52.01 1.74 -59.14
N TYR A 119 53.29 2.14 -59.12
CA TYR A 119 54.35 1.47 -58.36
C TYR A 119 54.58 2.07 -56.95
N ASP A 120 53.86 3.13 -56.58
CA ASP A 120 53.86 3.69 -55.23
C ASP A 120 52.61 3.20 -54.49
N ASP A 121 52.76 2.11 -53.74
CA ASP A 121 51.68 1.49 -52.93
C ASP A 121 50.98 2.49 -52.02
N ALA A 122 51.73 3.39 -51.38
CA ALA A 122 51.17 4.39 -50.48
C ALA A 122 50.36 5.45 -51.25
N ALA A 123 50.81 5.88 -52.44
CA ALA A 123 50.03 6.76 -53.30
C ALA A 123 48.76 6.08 -53.83
N VAL A 124 48.84 4.81 -54.24
CA VAL A 124 47.68 4.03 -54.73
C VAL A 124 46.64 3.86 -53.61
N LYS A 125 47.05 3.47 -52.40
CA LYS A 125 46.17 3.36 -51.22
C LYS A 125 45.52 4.70 -50.86
N ARG A 126 46.28 5.81 -50.80
CA ARG A 126 45.72 7.15 -50.55
C ARG A 126 44.71 7.56 -51.63
N ALA A 127 45.01 7.30 -52.91
CA ALA A 127 44.10 7.58 -54.01
C ALA A 127 42.81 6.75 -53.91
N ALA A 128 42.91 5.47 -53.55
CA ALA A 128 41.76 4.58 -53.36
C ALA A 128 40.84 5.09 -52.25
N VAL A 129 41.41 5.44 -51.09
CA VAL A 129 40.68 6.00 -49.94
C VAL A 129 40.00 7.33 -50.29
N ASN A 130 40.70 8.23 -50.99
CA ASN A 130 40.12 9.49 -51.46
C ASN A 130 38.96 9.27 -52.45
N ILE A 131 39.06 8.28 -53.34
CA ILE A 131 37.97 7.94 -54.29
C ILE A 131 36.74 7.37 -53.56
N ILE A 132 36.95 6.55 -52.54
CA ILE A 132 35.86 5.98 -51.72
C ILE A 132 35.20 7.10 -50.91
N LEU A 133 35.97 7.85 -50.12
CA LEU A 133 35.44 8.87 -49.21
C LEU A 133 34.85 10.10 -49.93
N ALA A 134 35.17 10.33 -51.21
CA ALA A 134 34.47 11.32 -52.03
C ALA A 134 32.97 10.99 -52.24
N ASN A 135 32.57 9.72 -52.11
CA ASN A 135 31.17 9.28 -52.09
C ASN A 135 31.08 7.85 -51.49
N PRO A 136 31.11 7.68 -50.16
CA PRO A 136 31.18 6.36 -49.52
C PRO A 136 29.94 5.50 -49.81
N ASP A 137 28.76 6.13 -49.87
CA ASP A 137 27.49 5.52 -50.27
C ASP A 137 27.51 4.88 -51.67
N ALA A 138 28.41 5.33 -52.56
CA ALA A 138 28.59 4.73 -53.87
C ALA A 138 29.42 3.43 -53.85
N TYR A 139 30.14 3.13 -52.77
CA TYR A 139 31.06 1.97 -52.66
C TYR A 139 30.62 0.93 -51.64
N TYR A 140 30.20 1.35 -50.46
CA TYR A 140 29.78 0.47 -49.39
C TYR A 140 28.34 0.00 -49.55
N VAL A 141 28.08 -1.27 -49.30
CA VAL A 141 26.75 -1.89 -49.24
C VAL A 141 26.65 -2.76 -47.98
N PRO A 142 25.44 -3.03 -47.46
CA PRO A 142 25.24 -3.91 -46.32
C PRO A 142 25.89 -5.28 -46.51
N GLY A 143 26.84 -5.61 -45.65
CA GLY A 143 27.41 -6.95 -45.51
C GLY A 143 26.64 -7.80 -44.49
N PRO A 144 27.22 -8.95 -44.08
CA PRO A 144 26.74 -9.70 -42.92
C PRO A 144 26.66 -8.77 -41.69
N PRO A 145 25.62 -8.89 -40.85
CA PRO A 145 25.51 -8.08 -39.64
C PRO A 145 26.51 -8.52 -38.57
N THR A 146 27.08 -7.54 -37.87
CA THR A 146 27.57 -7.74 -36.50
C THR A 146 26.39 -7.67 -35.55
N HIS A 147 26.43 -8.51 -34.52
CA HIS A 147 25.47 -8.49 -33.42
C HIS A 147 26.17 -8.03 -32.15
N ASP A 148 25.50 -7.20 -31.36
CA ASP A 148 26.00 -6.73 -30.08
C ASP A 148 24.89 -6.83 -29.01
N GLN A 149 25.25 -6.72 -27.75
CA GLN A 149 24.31 -6.81 -26.64
C GLN A 149 24.71 -5.91 -25.48
N PHE A 150 23.82 -5.01 -25.08
CA PHE A 150 24.03 -4.08 -23.96
C PHE A 150 22.91 -4.14 -22.92
N GLY A 151 23.22 -3.69 -21.71
CA GLY A 151 22.28 -3.62 -20.60
C GLY A 151 21.72 -2.21 -20.41
N ILE A 152 20.42 -2.10 -20.16
CA ILE A 152 19.78 -0.88 -19.68
C ILE A 152 19.11 -1.21 -18.34
N VAL A 153 19.15 -0.31 -17.37
CA VAL A 153 18.40 -0.46 -16.12
C VAL A 153 17.44 0.71 -15.97
N SER A 154 16.15 0.40 -15.85
CA SER A 154 15.14 1.38 -15.41
C SER A 154 14.81 1.15 -13.94
N THR A 155 14.47 2.22 -13.24
CA THR A 155 14.10 2.21 -11.82
C THR A 155 12.97 3.18 -11.55
N GLY A 156 12.01 2.75 -10.72
CA GLY A 156 10.93 3.59 -10.24
C GLY A 156 10.36 3.06 -8.93
N THR A 157 9.18 3.54 -8.56
CA THR A 157 8.46 3.13 -7.37
C THR A 157 7.20 2.36 -7.76
N GLY A 158 6.79 1.41 -6.92
CA GLY A 158 5.47 0.80 -6.96
C GLY A 158 4.95 0.55 -5.56
N PHE A 159 3.75 0.00 -5.46
CA PHE A 159 3.14 -0.39 -4.18
C PHE A 159 2.17 -1.55 -4.35
N PHE A 160 2.07 -2.40 -3.33
CA PHE A 160 1.15 -3.53 -3.36
C PHE A 160 -0.31 -3.12 -3.14
N ILE A 161 -1.19 -3.79 -3.87
CA ILE A 161 -2.65 -3.67 -3.76
C ILE A 161 -3.32 -4.96 -3.22
N THR A 162 -2.57 -6.06 -3.14
CA THR A 162 -3.01 -7.33 -2.53
C THR A 162 -1.89 -7.98 -1.71
N GLU A 163 -2.25 -8.69 -0.63
CA GLU A 163 -1.26 -9.32 0.25
C GLU A 163 -0.53 -10.50 -0.43
N ASP A 164 -1.08 -11.06 -1.52
CA ASP A 164 -0.43 -12.08 -2.35
C ASP A 164 0.49 -11.49 -3.44
N GLY A 165 0.74 -10.18 -3.44
CA GLY A 165 1.82 -9.55 -4.19
C GLY A 165 1.46 -9.01 -5.57
N TYR A 166 0.20 -8.67 -5.85
CA TYR A 166 -0.10 -7.77 -6.97
C TYR A 166 0.26 -6.33 -6.58
N LEU A 167 0.96 -5.62 -7.46
CA LEU A 167 1.38 -4.23 -7.27
C LEU A 167 1.08 -3.37 -8.50
N VAL A 168 1.09 -2.05 -8.28
CA VAL A 168 0.94 -1.03 -9.31
C VAL A 168 2.24 -0.23 -9.40
N THR A 169 2.65 0.12 -10.62
CA THR A 169 3.71 1.09 -10.93
C THR A 169 3.36 1.82 -12.24
N ALA A 170 4.20 2.75 -12.69
CA ALA A 170 4.02 3.44 -13.96
C ALA A 170 4.49 2.54 -15.11
N ALA A 171 3.83 2.61 -16.28
CA ALA A 171 4.17 1.75 -17.41
C ALA A 171 5.61 1.96 -17.86
N HIS A 172 6.06 3.21 -18.02
CA HIS A 172 7.42 3.54 -18.45
C HIS A 172 8.54 3.04 -17.51
N VAL A 173 8.24 2.68 -16.26
CA VAL A 173 9.23 2.05 -15.34
C VAL A 173 9.54 0.61 -15.78
N VAL A 174 8.57 -0.09 -16.39
CA VAL A 174 8.62 -1.53 -16.68
C VAL A 174 8.28 -1.91 -18.12
N SER A 175 8.07 -0.94 -19.00
CA SER A 175 8.07 -1.12 -20.44
C SER A 175 9.36 -0.56 -21.04
N ALA A 176 9.81 -1.18 -22.14
CA ALA A 176 10.84 -0.62 -23.00
C ALA A 176 10.39 -0.79 -24.45
N ASP A 177 10.31 0.31 -25.19
CA ASP A 177 9.97 0.28 -26.61
C ASP A 177 11.22 0.17 -27.50
N LYS A 178 11.08 -0.50 -28.64
CA LYS A 178 12.19 -0.72 -29.58
C LYS A 178 12.58 0.56 -30.33
N ASP A 179 11.62 1.38 -30.71
CA ASP A 179 11.90 2.61 -31.47
C ASP A 179 12.43 3.70 -30.54
N GLU A 180 11.98 3.72 -29.28
CA GLU A 180 12.54 4.55 -28.19
C GLU A 180 14.01 4.22 -27.91
N ILE A 181 14.33 2.96 -27.55
CA ILE A 181 15.72 2.53 -27.31
C ILE A 181 16.60 2.80 -28.54
N ARG A 182 16.07 2.58 -29.75
CA ARG A 182 16.78 2.89 -30.99
C ARG A 182 17.09 4.38 -31.12
N ALA A 183 16.11 5.25 -30.86
CA ALA A 183 16.27 6.69 -30.93
C ALA A 183 17.28 7.20 -29.89
N GLU A 184 17.24 6.70 -28.66
CA GLU A 184 18.21 7.01 -27.60
C GLU A 184 19.63 6.53 -27.96
N THR A 185 19.77 5.30 -28.48
CA THR A 185 21.06 4.78 -28.95
C THR A 185 21.65 5.65 -30.07
N LEU A 186 20.81 6.12 -31.00
CA LEU A 186 21.19 7.04 -32.08
C LEU A 186 21.40 8.49 -31.61
N ALA A 187 20.98 8.86 -30.40
CA ALA A 187 21.29 10.13 -29.77
C ALA A 187 22.65 10.04 -29.06
N ALA A 188 22.84 9.03 -28.21
CA ALA A 188 24.09 8.77 -27.48
C ALA A 188 25.30 8.54 -28.41
N SER A 189 25.09 7.96 -29.60
CA SER A 189 26.16 7.83 -30.60
C SER A 189 26.67 9.17 -31.15
N LYS A 190 25.91 10.26 -30.98
CA LYS A 190 26.23 11.62 -31.44
C LYS A 190 26.81 12.51 -30.33
N ASP A 191 26.96 11.99 -29.12
CA ASP A 191 27.56 12.74 -28.02
C ASP A 191 29.04 13.05 -28.33
N PRO A 192 29.57 14.22 -27.94
CA PRO A 192 30.95 14.61 -28.25
C PRO A 192 32.01 13.61 -27.77
N GLY A 193 31.75 12.92 -26.65
CA GLY A 193 32.62 11.85 -26.14
C GLY A 193 32.60 10.60 -27.02
N SER A 194 31.40 10.13 -27.38
CA SER A 194 31.18 9.01 -28.30
C SER A 194 31.82 9.27 -29.67
N ILE A 195 31.63 10.46 -30.23
CA ILE A 195 32.26 10.88 -31.50
C ILE A 195 33.79 10.93 -31.38
N ALA A 196 34.34 11.44 -30.26
CA ALA A 196 35.78 11.49 -30.06
C ALA A 196 36.41 10.09 -30.00
N GLN A 197 35.77 9.16 -29.27
CA GLN A 197 36.18 7.76 -29.19
C GLN A 197 36.08 7.08 -30.56
N LEU A 198 34.96 7.24 -31.27
CA LEU A 198 34.77 6.69 -32.62
C LEU A 198 35.84 7.18 -33.60
N ARG A 199 36.20 8.47 -33.58
CA ARG A 199 37.29 9.02 -34.42
C ARG A 199 38.63 8.36 -34.12
N GLN A 200 38.93 8.10 -32.84
CA GLN A 200 40.16 7.41 -32.45
C GLN A 200 40.15 5.97 -32.94
N ASP A 201 39.07 5.22 -32.70
CA ASP A 201 38.96 3.81 -33.11
C ASP A 201 39.00 3.65 -34.63
N MET A 202 38.38 4.57 -35.38
CA MET A 202 38.51 4.67 -36.85
C MET A 202 39.96 4.90 -37.28
N ALA A 203 40.64 5.89 -36.70
CA ALA A 203 42.01 6.25 -37.06
C ALA A 203 43.00 5.11 -36.75
N ASP A 204 42.90 4.50 -35.57
CA ASP A 204 43.75 3.41 -35.13
C ASP A 204 43.50 2.14 -35.96
N SER A 205 42.24 1.81 -36.28
CA SER A 205 41.90 0.66 -37.14
C SER A 205 42.42 0.86 -38.57
N PHE A 206 42.17 2.03 -39.16
CA PHE A 206 42.67 2.37 -40.49
C PHE A 206 44.20 2.34 -40.56
N ALA A 207 44.89 2.83 -39.52
CA ALA A 207 46.35 2.80 -39.46
C ALA A 207 46.90 1.38 -39.38
N ARG A 208 46.28 0.49 -38.58
CA ARG A 208 46.65 -0.93 -38.50
C ARG A 208 46.44 -1.65 -39.84
N ASP A 209 45.30 -1.43 -40.49
CA ASP A 209 44.91 -2.20 -41.68
C ASP A 209 45.60 -1.73 -42.96
N THR A 210 45.92 -0.43 -43.07
CA THR A 210 46.46 0.16 -44.33
C THR A 210 47.92 0.59 -44.24
N GLY A 211 48.43 0.84 -43.04
CA GLY A 211 49.73 1.50 -42.81
C GLY A 211 49.73 3.01 -43.07
N LEU A 212 48.55 3.64 -43.18
CA LEU A 212 48.39 5.07 -43.47
C LEU A 212 47.64 5.79 -42.34
N THR A 213 47.83 7.10 -42.22
CA THR A 213 47.06 7.96 -41.30
C THR A 213 45.92 8.64 -42.05
N MET A 214 44.72 8.67 -41.45
CA MET A 214 43.60 9.48 -41.98
C MET A 214 43.81 10.97 -41.64
N THR A 215 43.36 11.84 -42.54
CA THR A 215 43.25 13.28 -42.27
C THR A 215 41.95 13.60 -41.53
N GLU A 216 41.90 14.72 -40.81
CA GLU A 216 40.69 15.18 -40.12
C GLU A 216 39.46 15.31 -41.05
N ALA A 217 39.65 15.72 -42.30
CA ALA A 217 38.58 15.79 -43.29
C ALA A 217 38.03 14.41 -43.67
N GLN A 218 38.89 13.40 -43.78
CA GLN A 218 38.51 12.02 -44.05
C GLN A 218 37.81 11.39 -42.84
N LEU A 219 38.31 11.62 -41.61
CA LEU A 219 37.65 11.18 -40.37
C LEU A 219 36.25 11.78 -40.23
N THR A 220 36.11 13.11 -40.44
CA THR A 220 34.81 13.79 -40.40
C THR A 220 33.84 13.25 -41.46
N THR A 221 34.35 12.89 -42.64
CA THR A 221 33.53 12.29 -43.71
C THR A 221 33.09 10.86 -43.35
N MET A 222 33.95 10.07 -42.70
CA MET A 222 33.64 8.71 -42.28
C MET A 222 32.65 8.69 -41.10
N VAL A 223 32.85 9.53 -40.07
CA VAL A 223 31.90 9.69 -38.96
C VAL A 223 30.52 10.05 -39.49
N ALA A 224 30.41 11.08 -40.34
CA ALA A 224 29.13 11.49 -40.92
C ALA A 224 28.49 10.40 -41.79
N PHE A 225 29.28 9.50 -42.41
CA PHE A 225 28.77 8.33 -43.13
C PHE A 225 28.28 7.24 -42.17
N GLU A 226 29.02 6.96 -41.11
CA GLU A 226 28.63 5.97 -40.09
C GLU A 226 27.37 6.38 -39.31
N GLU A 227 27.23 7.68 -38.98
CA GLU A 227 25.98 8.23 -38.41
C GLU A 227 24.77 7.93 -39.30
N ARG A 228 24.89 8.16 -40.63
CA ARG A 228 23.82 7.81 -41.59
C ARG A 228 23.61 6.31 -41.72
N TRP A 229 24.64 5.52 -41.49
CA TRP A 229 24.56 4.06 -41.57
C TRP A 229 23.85 3.48 -40.35
N LEU A 230 24.18 3.95 -39.15
CA LEU A 230 23.47 3.66 -37.90
C LEU A 230 22.00 4.07 -38.02
N ASP A 231 21.73 5.32 -38.40
CA ASP A 231 20.37 5.86 -38.57
C ASP A 231 19.52 5.04 -39.56
N LYS A 232 20.15 4.44 -40.58
CA LYS A 232 19.48 3.63 -41.59
C LYS A 232 19.35 2.14 -41.26
N TYR A 233 20.34 1.54 -40.59
CA TYR A 233 20.46 0.08 -40.48
C TYR A 233 20.61 -0.47 -39.06
N LEU A 234 20.74 0.36 -38.03
CA LEU A 234 20.68 -0.12 -36.63
C LEU A 234 19.31 -0.76 -36.38
N SER A 235 19.32 -2.02 -35.94
CA SER A 235 18.14 -2.79 -35.58
C SER A 235 18.19 -3.16 -34.09
N ILE A 236 17.04 -3.04 -33.41
CA ILE A 236 16.82 -3.63 -32.08
C ILE A 236 16.16 -4.99 -32.30
N ASP A 237 16.97 -6.05 -32.28
CA ASP A 237 16.54 -7.41 -32.63
C ASP A 237 15.66 -7.98 -31.52
N LYS A 238 16.11 -7.89 -30.26
CA LYS A 238 15.46 -8.47 -29.10
C LYS A 238 15.67 -7.60 -27.85
N ILE A 239 14.65 -7.56 -26.99
CA ILE A 239 14.75 -7.04 -25.63
C ILE A 239 14.34 -8.18 -24.69
N ASP A 240 15.25 -8.62 -23.83
CA ASP A 240 14.93 -9.45 -22.66
C ASP A 240 14.84 -8.56 -21.42
N VAL A 241 13.99 -8.90 -20.44
CA VAL A 241 13.81 -8.11 -19.22
C VAL A 241 13.70 -8.97 -17.97
N LYS A 242 14.23 -8.46 -16.86
CA LYS A 242 14.15 -9.07 -15.52
C LYS A 242 13.81 -8.01 -14.47
N TYR A 243 12.69 -8.19 -13.79
CA TYR A 243 12.22 -7.28 -12.73
C TYR A 243 12.62 -7.74 -11.33
N TYR A 244 13.07 -6.81 -10.51
CA TYR A 244 13.48 -7.03 -9.12
C TYR A 244 12.86 -5.96 -8.21
N LEU A 245 12.41 -6.37 -7.03
CA LEU A 245 11.73 -5.51 -6.06
C LEU A 245 12.47 -5.47 -4.73
N GLY A 246 12.62 -4.27 -4.17
CA GLY A 246 13.17 -4.03 -2.84
C GLY A 246 12.25 -3.16 -1.99
N THR A 247 12.33 -3.27 -0.66
CA THR A 247 11.50 -2.52 0.29
C THR A 247 12.35 -1.91 1.41
N GLY A 248 11.85 -0.89 2.09
CA GLY A 248 12.61 -0.14 3.10
C GLY A 248 13.77 0.62 2.45
N THR A 249 14.95 0.57 3.03
CA THR A 249 16.18 1.09 2.40
C THR A 249 16.78 0.01 1.50
N VAL A 250 16.95 0.32 0.20
CA VAL A 250 17.24 -0.64 -0.87
C VAL A 250 18.62 -0.40 -1.47
N GLU A 251 19.47 -1.42 -1.47
CA GLU A 251 20.71 -1.44 -2.25
C GLU A 251 20.42 -1.90 -3.69
N THR A 252 20.40 -0.97 -4.63
CA THR A 252 20.07 -1.18 -6.06
C THR A 252 21.18 -1.88 -6.82
N GLY A 253 20.97 -2.08 -8.13
CA GLY A 253 21.99 -2.56 -9.06
C GLY A 253 22.16 -4.08 -8.96
N GLY A 254 23.41 -4.53 -8.83
CA GLY A 254 23.78 -5.93 -8.70
C GLY A 254 23.30 -6.56 -7.39
N HIS A 255 23.26 -5.79 -6.30
CA HIS A 255 22.76 -6.29 -5.02
C HIS A 255 21.27 -6.66 -5.14
N LEU A 256 20.41 -5.71 -5.53
CA LEU A 256 18.98 -5.96 -5.74
C LEU A 256 18.71 -7.07 -6.76
N ALA A 257 19.51 -7.17 -7.81
CA ALA A 257 19.40 -8.26 -8.79
C ALA A 257 19.72 -9.66 -8.23
N SER A 258 20.34 -9.73 -7.05
CA SER A 258 20.70 -10.98 -6.35
C SER A 258 19.83 -11.29 -5.12
N THR A 259 19.30 -10.27 -4.43
CA THR A 259 18.54 -10.42 -3.17
C THR A 259 17.07 -10.00 -3.26
N GLY A 260 16.70 -9.21 -4.27
CA GLY A 260 15.34 -8.67 -4.45
C GLY A 260 14.32 -9.72 -4.85
N ALA A 261 13.05 -9.48 -4.50
CA ALA A 261 11.96 -10.35 -4.94
C ALA A 261 11.77 -10.23 -6.45
N ARG A 262 11.43 -11.35 -7.09
CA ARG A 262 11.14 -11.40 -8.53
C ARG A 262 9.72 -10.91 -8.80
N ALA A 263 9.53 -10.34 -9.99
CA ALA A 263 8.21 -9.95 -10.48
C ALA A 263 8.06 -10.19 -11.98
N SER A 264 6.82 -10.20 -12.43
CA SER A 264 6.39 -10.27 -13.82
C SER A 264 5.31 -9.23 -14.10
N VAL A 265 5.27 -8.70 -15.31
CA VAL A 265 4.17 -7.82 -15.77
C VAL A 265 2.93 -8.68 -16.01
N VAL A 266 1.79 -8.24 -15.46
CA VAL A 266 0.46 -8.82 -15.70
C VAL A 266 -0.22 -8.07 -16.84
N SER A 267 -0.20 -6.74 -16.78
CA SER A 267 -0.75 -5.86 -17.81
C SER A 267 0.05 -4.55 -17.91
N LEU A 268 -0.06 -3.91 -19.08
CA LEU A 268 0.61 -2.66 -19.43
C LEU A 268 -0.37 -1.77 -20.18
N ASP A 269 -0.53 -0.54 -19.69
CA ASP A 269 -1.26 0.55 -20.33
C ASP A 269 -0.26 1.66 -20.69
N PRO A 270 0.24 1.73 -21.94
CA PRO A 270 1.46 2.47 -22.27
C PRO A 270 1.38 3.98 -22.04
N TYR A 271 2.50 4.61 -21.64
CA TYR A 271 2.58 6.07 -21.45
C TYR A 271 2.15 6.88 -22.67
N ALA A 272 2.60 6.51 -23.87
CA ALA A 272 2.39 7.30 -25.10
C ALA A 272 0.95 7.27 -25.66
N THR A 273 0.15 6.24 -25.33
CA THR A 273 -1.17 5.99 -25.93
C THR A 273 -2.29 5.74 -24.92
N GLY A 274 -1.93 5.42 -23.67
CA GLY A 274 -2.83 5.06 -22.58
C GLY A 274 -2.63 5.95 -21.35
N HIS A 275 -2.78 5.37 -20.15
CA HIS A 275 -2.72 6.10 -18.86
C HIS A 275 -1.42 5.88 -18.07
N ASP A 276 -0.38 5.26 -18.64
CA ASP A 276 0.91 5.00 -17.98
C ASP A 276 0.80 4.09 -16.73
N ILE A 277 0.02 3.02 -16.79
CA ILE A 277 -0.18 2.09 -15.67
C ILE A 277 0.41 0.72 -16.01
N ALA A 278 1.16 0.13 -15.06
CA ALA A 278 1.51 -1.29 -15.09
C ALA A 278 0.97 -2.00 -13.86
N ILE A 279 0.32 -3.15 -14.08
CA ILE A 279 0.02 -4.11 -13.02
C ILE A 279 1.08 -5.20 -13.08
N MET A 280 1.71 -5.50 -11.95
CA MET A 280 2.71 -6.57 -11.86
C MET A 280 2.35 -7.57 -10.76
N LYS A 281 2.83 -8.80 -10.90
CA LYS A 281 2.78 -9.85 -9.88
C LYS A 281 4.18 -10.16 -9.39
N ALA A 282 4.39 -10.01 -8.08
CA ALA A 282 5.61 -10.37 -7.38
C ALA A 282 5.53 -11.77 -6.77
N ASP A 283 6.68 -12.44 -6.63
CA ASP A 283 6.83 -13.76 -6.01
C ASP A 283 6.95 -13.63 -4.47
N VAL A 284 5.91 -13.07 -3.85
CA VAL A 284 5.82 -12.76 -2.40
C VAL A 284 4.42 -13.08 -1.85
N THR A 285 4.30 -13.22 -0.53
CA THR A 285 3.02 -13.46 0.16
C THR A 285 3.00 -12.84 1.56
N GLY A 286 1.86 -12.28 1.97
CA GLY A 286 1.73 -11.55 3.23
C GLY A 286 2.42 -10.19 3.19
N VAL A 287 2.38 -9.48 2.06
CA VAL A 287 2.93 -8.12 1.97
C VAL A 287 1.92 -7.06 2.42
N PRO A 288 2.35 -5.94 3.04
CA PRO A 288 1.47 -4.81 3.32
C PRO A 288 0.91 -4.20 2.04
N THR A 289 -0.31 -3.66 2.08
CA THR A 289 -1.05 -3.16 0.91
C THR A 289 -1.59 -1.75 1.13
N LEU A 290 -1.77 -0.98 0.06
CA LEU A 290 -2.46 0.32 0.11
C LEU A 290 -3.88 0.20 -0.46
N GLN A 291 -4.81 0.99 0.06
CA GLN A 291 -6.19 1.07 -0.44
C GLN A 291 -6.32 2.22 -1.44
N LEU A 292 -6.94 1.97 -2.59
CA LEU A 292 -7.29 3.03 -3.54
C LEU A 292 -8.41 3.93 -2.97
N ALA A 293 -8.33 5.23 -3.21
CA ALA A 293 -9.42 6.14 -2.98
C ALA A 293 -10.63 5.76 -3.85
N THR A 294 -11.85 5.89 -3.30
CA THR A 294 -13.09 5.46 -3.97
C THR A 294 -13.67 6.51 -4.91
N GLY A 295 -13.51 7.79 -4.58
CA GLY A 295 -13.84 8.92 -5.45
C GLY A 295 -12.59 9.55 -6.08
N SER A 296 -12.81 10.44 -7.05
CA SER A 296 -11.76 11.23 -7.69
C SER A 296 -11.18 12.29 -6.73
N PRO A 297 -9.95 12.78 -6.97
CA PRO A 297 -9.34 13.86 -6.17
C PRO A 297 -10.14 15.17 -6.22
N HIS A 298 -9.90 16.07 -5.26
CA HIS A 298 -10.50 17.41 -5.24
C HIS A 298 -9.45 18.52 -5.20
N LEU A 299 -9.73 19.67 -5.83
CA LEU A 299 -8.82 20.83 -5.76
C LEU A 299 -8.59 21.27 -4.31
N GLY A 300 -7.33 21.49 -3.93
CA GLY A 300 -6.91 21.84 -2.58
C GLY A 300 -6.80 20.68 -1.58
N GLU A 301 -7.17 19.45 -1.99
CA GLU A 301 -6.96 18.22 -1.22
C GLU A 301 -5.45 17.99 -0.98
N ALA A 302 -5.11 17.48 0.20
CA ALA A 302 -3.72 17.22 0.58
C ALA A 302 -3.19 15.97 -0.15
N THR A 303 -1.99 16.09 -0.73
CA THR A 303 -1.30 15.00 -1.44
C THR A 303 0.04 14.71 -0.79
N TYR A 304 0.28 13.43 -0.50
CA TYR A 304 1.52 12.90 0.05
C TYR A 304 2.06 11.82 -0.90
N PRO A 305 2.72 12.20 -2.02
CA PRO A 305 3.51 11.26 -2.80
C PRO A 305 4.61 10.64 -1.93
N ILE A 306 4.80 9.33 -2.08
CA ILE A 306 5.94 8.62 -1.51
C ILE A 306 6.60 7.84 -2.65
N GLY A 307 7.91 8.01 -2.81
CA GLY A 307 8.68 7.42 -3.90
C GLY A 307 10.12 7.12 -3.48
N TYR A 308 10.90 6.52 -4.38
CA TYR A 308 12.33 6.27 -4.26
C TYR A 308 13.11 7.22 -5.21
N PRO A 309 13.44 8.46 -4.79
CA PRO A 309 14.19 9.41 -5.60
C PRO A 309 15.50 8.83 -6.11
N ARG A 310 15.66 8.87 -7.44
CA ARG A 310 16.88 8.43 -8.12
C ARG A 310 16.97 9.11 -9.49
N GLN A 311 18.10 9.78 -9.74
CA GLN A 311 18.46 10.31 -11.07
C GLN A 311 18.33 9.22 -12.15
N GLY A 312 17.79 9.58 -13.32
CA GLY A 312 17.59 8.65 -14.43
C GLY A 312 18.91 8.03 -14.92
N TYR A 313 18.89 6.74 -15.27
CA TYR A 313 20.09 6.00 -15.70
C TYR A 313 20.69 6.51 -17.02
N LEU A 314 19.88 7.19 -17.84
CA LEU A 314 20.29 7.77 -19.13
C LEU A 314 20.72 9.24 -19.04
N ASP A 315 20.25 9.98 -18.02
CA ASP A 315 20.47 11.44 -17.91
C ASP A 315 21.74 11.83 -17.12
N GLU A 316 22.27 10.93 -16.28
CA GLU A 316 23.54 11.13 -15.58
C GLU A 316 24.34 9.83 -15.49
N ALA A 317 25.66 9.95 -15.27
CA ALA A 317 26.55 8.84 -14.96
C ALA A 317 26.34 8.32 -13.51
N VAL A 318 25.10 7.92 -13.20
CA VAL A 318 24.63 7.43 -11.90
C VAL A 318 25.15 6.00 -11.68
N PRO A 319 25.98 5.72 -10.66
CA PRO A 319 26.36 4.36 -10.33
C PRO A 319 25.15 3.43 -10.18
N LEU A 320 25.20 2.24 -10.81
CA LEU A 320 24.13 1.23 -10.71
C LEU A 320 23.86 0.84 -9.26
N ASP A 321 24.93 0.56 -8.51
CA ASP A 321 24.88 0.15 -7.11
C ASP A 321 24.81 1.39 -6.19
N GLN A 322 23.65 1.63 -5.57
CA GLN A 322 23.44 2.70 -4.59
C GLN A 322 22.41 2.29 -3.54
N THR A 323 22.52 2.86 -2.35
CA THR A 323 21.53 2.72 -1.27
C THR A 323 20.49 3.83 -1.36
N ILE A 324 19.25 3.50 -1.74
CA ILE A 324 18.12 4.44 -1.86
C ILE A 324 17.11 4.19 -0.74
N SER A 325 16.54 5.24 -0.15
CA SER A 325 15.45 5.13 0.82
C SER A 325 14.21 5.86 0.29
N PRO A 326 12.98 5.41 0.62
CA PRO A 326 11.79 6.10 0.17
C PRO A 326 11.67 7.44 0.89
N THR A 327 11.22 8.46 0.16
CA THR A 327 10.97 9.80 0.69
C THR A 327 9.52 10.18 0.43
N MET A 328 8.95 10.97 1.34
CA MET A 328 7.64 11.59 1.16
C MET A 328 7.83 13.09 0.91
N THR A 329 7.13 13.63 -0.09
CA THR A 329 6.92 15.07 -0.19
C THR A 329 5.46 15.40 0.12
N ALA A 330 5.15 16.67 0.33
CA ALA A 330 3.81 17.11 0.70
C ALA A 330 3.38 18.27 -0.21
N GLY A 331 2.11 18.27 -0.58
CA GLY A 331 1.52 19.30 -1.41
C GLY A 331 0.01 19.28 -1.39
N LYS A 332 -0.58 19.93 -2.39
CA LYS A 332 -2.02 19.93 -2.63
C LYS A 332 -2.33 19.76 -4.10
N VAL A 333 -3.46 19.14 -4.40
CA VAL A 333 -4.04 19.14 -5.74
C VAL A 333 -4.27 20.59 -6.19
N LEU A 334 -3.72 20.97 -7.34
CA LEU A 334 -3.74 22.34 -7.88
C LEU A 334 -4.64 22.48 -9.11
N THR A 335 -4.63 21.50 -10.01
CA THR A 335 -5.23 21.59 -11.35
C THR A 335 -5.49 20.20 -11.91
N THR A 336 -6.16 20.14 -13.06
CA THR A 336 -6.13 18.99 -13.97
C THR A 336 -5.37 19.34 -15.25
N ALA A 337 -5.01 18.33 -16.05
CA ALA A 337 -4.47 18.48 -17.40
C ALA A 337 -5.00 17.37 -18.32
N GLU A 338 -5.68 17.76 -19.39
CA GLU A 338 -6.17 16.87 -20.44
C GLU A 338 -5.01 16.31 -21.27
N GLN A 339 -4.96 14.99 -21.41
CA GLN A 339 -3.94 14.29 -22.19
C GLN A 339 -4.40 14.04 -23.63
N LYS A 340 -3.44 13.85 -24.54
CA LYS A 340 -3.71 13.64 -25.98
C LYS A 340 -4.58 12.41 -26.26
N SER A 341 -4.51 11.39 -25.41
CA SER A 341 -5.32 10.17 -25.44
C SER A 341 -6.73 10.34 -24.83
N GLY A 342 -7.10 11.54 -24.38
CA GLY A 342 -8.47 11.87 -23.93
C GLY A 342 -8.78 11.53 -22.47
N TRP A 343 -7.76 11.38 -21.63
CA TRP A 343 -7.89 11.19 -20.18
C TRP A 343 -7.33 12.37 -19.39
N THR A 344 -7.75 12.50 -18.13
CA THR A 344 -7.44 13.66 -17.29
C THR A 344 -6.39 13.32 -16.23
N ALA A 345 -5.22 13.94 -16.31
CA ALA A 345 -4.19 13.88 -15.27
C ALA A 345 -4.45 14.93 -14.18
N TRP A 346 -4.03 14.65 -12.95
CA TRP A 346 -4.20 15.57 -11.81
C TRP A 346 -2.87 16.18 -11.38
N GLY A 347 -2.79 17.50 -11.34
CA GLY A 347 -1.60 18.26 -10.97
C GLY A 347 -1.53 18.55 -9.47
N THR A 348 -0.34 18.46 -8.88
CA THR A 348 -0.09 18.77 -7.46
C THR A 348 1.12 19.70 -7.27
N SER A 349 1.07 20.49 -6.17
CA SER A 349 2.18 21.29 -5.68
C SER A 349 3.29 20.47 -5.02
N ALA A 350 3.08 19.17 -4.81
CA ALA A 350 4.09 18.29 -4.24
C ALA A 350 5.29 18.16 -5.21
N GLN A 351 6.49 17.98 -4.67
CA GLN A 351 7.68 17.80 -5.49
C GLN A 351 7.81 16.32 -5.88
N PHE A 352 7.95 16.06 -7.18
CA PHE A 352 8.33 14.77 -7.72
C PHE A 352 9.75 14.88 -8.26
N THR A 353 10.46 13.77 -8.29
CA THR A 353 11.80 13.60 -8.87
C THR A 353 11.82 12.31 -9.69
N HIS A 354 12.85 12.12 -10.52
CA HIS A 354 13.09 10.82 -11.15
C HIS A 354 13.13 9.71 -10.09
N GLY A 355 12.62 8.52 -10.43
CA GLY A 355 12.46 7.41 -9.48
C GLY A 355 11.16 7.41 -8.66
N ASP A 356 10.51 8.58 -8.47
CA ASP A 356 9.19 8.63 -7.83
C ASP A 356 8.06 8.07 -8.73
N SER A 357 8.29 7.98 -10.04
CA SER A 357 7.36 7.40 -11.03
C SER A 357 6.79 6.05 -10.60
N GLY A 358 5.48 5.90 -10.70
CA GLY A 358 4.70 4.74 -10.23
C GLY A 358 4.40 4.73 -8.73
N GLY A 359 5.01 5.63 -7.95
CA GLY A 359 4.77 5.73 -6.52
C GLY A 359 3.39 6.28 -6.17
N PRO A 360 2.81 5.87 -5.02
CA PRO A 360 1.47 6.27 -4.64
C PRO A 360 1.42 7.74 -4.21
N VAL A 361 0.44 8.48 -4.73
CA VAL A 361 0.03 9.78 -4.19
C VAL A 361 -1.05 9.55 -3.14
N LEU A 362 -0.74 9.74 -1.87
CA LEU A 362 -1.68 9.47 -0.78
C LEU A 362 -2.49 10.70 -0.38
N SER A 363 -3.76 10.49 0.00
CA SER A 363 -4.58 11.47 0.68
C SER A 363 -4.19 11.60 2.16
N ALA A 364 -4.75 12.58 2.86
CA ALA A 364 -4.65 12.67 4.33
C ALA A 364 -5.27 11.45 5.07
N GLY A 365 -6.05 10.62 4.38
CA GLY A 365 -6.58 9.36 4.91
C GLY A 365 -5.66 8.15 4.69
N GLY A 366 -4.49 8.31 4.05
CA GLY A 366 -3.62 7.19 3.64
C GLY A 366 -4.15 6.36 2.46
N GLN A 367 -5.18 6.86 1.77
CA GLN A 367 -5.73 6.22 0.57
C GLN A 367 -5.02 6.75 -0.67
N VAL A 368 -4.76 5.88 -1.64
CA VAL A 368 -4.08 6.24 -2.90
C VAL A 368 -5.03 7.02 -3.80
N LEU A 369 -4.73 8.30 -4.03
CA LEU A 369 -5.39 9.18 -4.99
C LEU A 369 -4.96 8.87 -6.43
N GLY A 370 -3.77 8.31 -6.63
CA GLY A 370 -3.24 7.93 -7.94
C GLY A 370 -1.76 7.53 -7.89
N ILE A 371 -1.14 7.33 -9.06
CA ILE A 371 0.31 7.11 -9.20
C ILE A 371 1.02 8.33 -9.79
N VAL A 372 2.21 8.65 -9.27
CA VAL A 372 3.13 9.62 -9.89
C VAL A 372 3.47 9.14 -11.32
N SER A 373 3.42 10.01 -12.32
CA SER A 373 3.73 9.64 -13.71
C SER A 373 4.70 10.63 -14.37
N PHE A 374 4.35 11.92 -14.42
CA PHE A 374 5.21 12.93 -15.07
C PHE A 374 5.19 14.27 -14.34
N ALA A 375 6.00 15.22 -14.79
CA ALA A 375 5.99 16.60 -14.32
C ALA A 375 6.09 17.56 -15.51
N ALA A 376 5.62 18.80 -15.34
CA ALA A 376 5.81 19.83 -16.34
C ALA A 376 7.30 20.12 -16.56
N VAL A 377 7.67 20.48 -17.79
CA VAL A 377 9.03 20.89 -18.18
C VAL A 377 9.04 22.29 -18.76
N ASP A 378 10.17 22.98 -18.66
CA ASP A 378 10.40 24.27 -19.33
C ASP A 378 10.73 24.11 -20.82
N SER A 379 11.01 25.22 -21.51
CA SER A 379 11.36 25.23 -22.93
C SER A 379 12.71 24.58 -23.26
N GLN A 380 13.50 24.18 -22.26
CA GLN A 380 14.73 23.42 -22.40
C GLN A 380 14.56 21.94 -22.00
N GLY A 381 13.33 21.50 -21.71
CA GLY A 381 13.03 20.14 -21.25
C GLY A 381 13.33 19.91 -19.76
N LYS A 382 13.72 20.95 -19.01
CA LYS A 382 14.04 20.79 -17.59
C LYS A 382 12.78 20.77 -16.73
N GLN A 383 12.70 19.81 -15.82
CA GLN A 383 11.58 19.63 -14.91
C GLN A 383 11.29 20.88 -14.05
N LEU A 384 10.00 21.24 -13.97
CA LEU A 384 9.45 22.30 -13.13
C LEU A 384 9.00 21.73 -11.77
N PHE A 385 9.75 22.04 -10.72
CA PHE A 385 9.40 21.62 -9.35
C PHE A 385 8.04 22.16 -8.89
N GLY A 386 7.26 21.33 -8.21
CA GLY A 386 5.92 21.67 -7.73
C GLY A 386 4.84 21.74 -8.84
N GLN A 387 5.12 21.17 -10.02
CA GLN A 387 4.16 21.00 -11.12
C GLN A 387 4.15 19.53 -11.59
N GLY A 388 4.02 18.62 -10.62
CA GLY A 388 3.92 17.18 -10.85
C GLY A 388 2.49 16.75 -11.20
N TYR A 389 2.35 15.74 -12.04
CA TYR A 389 1.07 15.14 -12.45
C TYR A 389 1.00 13.65 -12.12
N PHE A 390 -0.18 13.24 -11.63
CA PHE A 390 -0.46 11.86 -11.27
C PHE A 390 -1.69 11.31 -12.00
N VAL A 391 -1.67 10.01 -12.25
CA VAL A 391 -2.74 9.25 -12.88
C VAL A 391 -3.74 8.85 -11.79
N PRO A 392 -5.00 9.33 -11.82
CA PRO A 392 -5.92 9.11 -10.70
C PRO A 392 -6.35 7.65 -10.54
N ALA A 393 -6.69 7.29 -9.30
CA ALA A 393 -6.96 5.91 -8.89
C ALA A 393 -8.19 5.26 -9.55
N GLU A 394 -9.05 6.02 -10.21
CA GLU A 394 -10.11 5.50 -11.09
C GLU A 394 -9.56 4.65 -12.26
N TYR A 395 -8.49 5.09 -12.93
CA TYR A 395 -7.88 4.33 -14.03
C TYR A 395 -7.15 3.08 -13.52
N ILE A 396 -6.45 3.18 -12.38
CA ILE A 396 -5.82 2.03 -11.70
C ILE A 396 -6.87 0.97 -11.36
N ARG A 397 -8.02 1.39 -10.82
CA ARG A 397 -9.13 0.50 -10.47
C ARG A 397 -9.73 -0.17 -11.71
N ALA A 398 -9.84 0.56 -12.83
CA ALA A 398 -10.31 0.00 -14.09
C ALA A 398 -9.35 -1.07 -14.65
N ALA A 399 -8.04 -0.83 -14.61
CA ALA A 399 -7.02 -1.80 -15.00
C ALA A 399 -7.09 -3.07 -14.13
N LEU A 400 -7.06 -2.92 -12.80
CA LEU A 400 -7.17 -4.05 -11.87
C LEU A 400 -8.44 -4.90 -12.06
N LEU A 401 -9.58 -4.24 -12.35
CA LEU A 401 -10.84 -4.94 -12.65
C LEU A 401 -10.80 -5.69 -13.99
N SER A 402 -10.17 -5.11 -15.02
CA SER A 402 -9.95 -5.77 -16.32
C SER A 402 -9.12 -7.04 -16.16
N ASP A 403 -8.09 -6.99 -15.32
CA ASP A 403 -7.19 -8.12 -15.05
C ASP A 403 -7.75 -9.11 -14.00
N SER A 404 -9.00 -8.94 -13.56
CA SER A 404 -9.66 -9.75 -12.52
C SER A 404 -8.94 -9.78 -11.16
N VAL A 405 -8.11 -8.77 -10.87
CA VAL A 405 -7.38 -8.64 -9.60
C VAL A 405 -8.32 -8.14 -8.50
N LYS A 406 -8.46 -8.92 -7.44
CA LYS A 406 -9.31 -8.58 -6.30
C LYS A 406 -8.62 -7.57 -5.38
N ILE A 407 -9.03 -6.31 -5.44
CA ILE A 407 -8.52 -5.25 -4.56
C ILE A 407 -8.76 -5.61 -3.09
N ALA A 408 -7.70 -5.57 -2.27
CA ALA A 408 -7.78 -5.84 -0.85
C ALA A 408 -8.44 -4.66 -0.10
N ASN A 409 -9.76 -4.75 0.07
CA ASN A 409 -10.54 -3.80 0.88
C ASN A 409 -10.85 -4.39 2.28
N ASP A 410 -9.87 -5.06 2.88
CA ASP A 410 -9.98 -5.71 4.19
C ASP A 410 -9.51 -4.77 5.31
N GLN A 411 -10.35 -4.59 6.33
CA GLN A 411 -10.00 -3.88 7.56
C GLN A 411 -8.94 -4.63 8.40
N LYS A 412 -8.68 -5.90 8.09
CA LYS A 412 -7.64 -6.75 8.69
C LYS A 412 -6.38 -6.87 7.83
N SER A 413 -6.21 -6.01 6.82
CA SER A 413 -4.96 -5.95 6.06
C SER A 413 -3.78 -5.65 6.98
N LEU A 414 -2.59 -6.13 6.63
CA LEU A 414 -1.37 -5.90 7.44
C LEU A 414 -1.09 -4.42 7.70
N THR A 415 -1.36 -3.55 6.71
CA THR A 415 -1.27 -2.10 6.82
C THR A 415 -2.26 -1.54 7.85
N SER A 416 -3.52 -2.01 7.83
CA SER A 416 -4.56 -1.63 8.81
C SER A 416 -4.20 -2.10 10.22
N THR A 417 -3.71 -3.34 10.36
CA THR A 417 -3.17 -3.88 11.62
C THR A 417 -2.00 -3.03 12.13
N TYR A 418 -1.13 -2.53 11.24
CA TYR A 418 -0.01 -1.68 11.63
C TYR A 418 -0.44 -0.28 12.07
N TYR A 419 -1.39 0.35 11.35
CA TYR A 419 -2.05 1.58 11.82
C TYR A 419 -2.67 1.41 13.21
N HIS A 420 -3.32 0.27 13.47
CA HIS A 420 -3.90 -0.03 14.78
C HIS A 420 -2.82 -0.21 15.86
N ALA A 421 -1.76 -0.98 15.59
CA ALA A 421 -0.64 -1.16 16.52
C ALA A 421 -0.06 0.18 16.98
N LEU A 422 0.28 1.04 16.03
CA LEU A 422 0.81 2.38 16.25
C LEU A 422 -0.17 3.29 17.02
N ALA A 423 -1.49 3.09 16.87
CA ALA A 423 -2.52 3.84 17.60
C ALA A 423 -2.67 3.38 19.06
N GLU A 424 -2.39 2.12 19.37
CA GLU A 424 -2.37 1.59 20.75
C GLU A 424 -1.10 2.07 21.50
N GLY A 425 0.06 2.05 20.84
CA GLY A 425 1.32 2.62 21.38
C GLY A 425 1.22 4.12 21.69
N ASP A 426 0.50 4.86 20.83
CA ASP A 426 0.18 6.29 20.97
C ASP A 426 -0.62 6.65 22.24
N ILE A 427 -1.22 5.66 22.90
CA ILE A 427 -1.89 5.77 24.20
C ILE A 427 -1.29 4.84 25.27
N GLN A 428 -0.07 4.38 25.03
CA GLN A 428 0.75 3.53 25.91
C GLN A 428 0.14 2.16 26.23
N ARG A 429 -0.72 1.62 25.37
CA ARG A 429 -1.24 0.25 25.47
C ARG A 429 -0.29 -0.74 24.79
N PHE A 430 0.93 -0.77 25.28
CA PHE A 430 2.06 -1.48 24.68
C PHE A 430 1.85 -2.99 24.59
N LYS A 431 1.07 -3.62 25.49
CA LYS A 431 0.74 -5.06 25.32
C LYS A 431 -0.16 -5.31 24.11
N THR A 432 -1.12 -4.44 23.82
CA THR A 432 -1.99 -4.55 22.63
C THR A 432 -1.19 -4.26 21.35
N GLU A 433 -0.36 -3.22 21.36
CA GLU A 433 0.57 -2.92 20.26
C GLU A 433 1.47 -4.12 19.95
N LEU A 434 2.14 -4.69 20.97
CA LEU A 434 3.02 -5.85 20.80
C LEU A 434 2.28 -7.05 20.21
N LEU A 435 1.02 -7.29 20.61
CA LEU A 435 0.19 -8.36 20.05
C LEU A 435 -0.07 -8.13 18.54
N LEU A 436 -0.41 -6.90 18.14
CA LEU A 436 -0.70 -6.55 16.75
C LEU A 436 0.57 -6.60 15.88
N LEU A 437 1.70 -6.09 16.37
CA LEU A 437 3.00 -6.21 15.70
C LEU A 437 3.44 -7.68 15.57
N SER A 438 3.20 -8.52 16.59
CA SER A 438 3.48 -9.97 16.52
C SER A 438 2.59 -10.68 15.50
N GLN A 439 1.33 -10.25 15.32
CA GLN A 439 0.45 -10.79 14.29
C GLN A 439 0.91 -10.44 12.88
N ILE A 440 1.44 -9.23 12.68
CA ILE A 440 2.10 -8.83 11.42
C ILE A 440 3.31 -9.72 11.17
N GLN A 441 4.17 -9.87 12.18
CA GLN A 441 5.38 -10.69 12.07
C GLN A 441 5.08 -12.16 11.73
N ALA A 442 3.99 -12.71 12.26
CA ALA A 442 3.56 -14.09 11.97
C ALA A 442 2.90 -14.26 10.59
N ARG A 443 2.47 -13.18 9.93
CA ARG A 443 1.76 -13.20 8.64
C ARG A 443 2.62 -12.75 7.45
N SER A 444 3.64 -11.93 7.68
CA SER A 444 4.38 -11.25 6.62
C SER A 444 5.73 -11.90 6.30
N SER A 445 6.00 -12.15 5.02
CA SER A 445 7.36 -12.49 4.58
C SER A 445 8.31 -11.29 4.64
N TRP A 446 7.78 -10.07 4.72
CA TRP A 446 8.50 -8.79 4.71
C TRP A 446 8.28 -8.08 6.06
N ASP A 447 8.62 -8.77 7.16
CA ASP A 447 8.38 -8.33 8.54
C ASP A 447 9.42 -7.31 9.08
N SER A 448 10.43 -6.94 8.29
CA SER A 448 11.58 -6.17 8.76
C SER A 448 11.18 -4.83 9.39
N TYR A 449 10.13 -4.18 8.87
CA TYR A 449 9.65 -2.89 9.33
C TYR A 449 9.06 -2.87 10.74
N VAL A 450 8.61 -4.01 11.29
CA VAL A 450 8.06 -4.07 12.66
C VAL A 450 9.10 -4.45 13.73
N LYS A 451 10.34 -4.81 13.34
CA LYS A 451 11.33 -5.35 14.29
C LYS A 451 11.76 -4.33 15.34
N ASP A 452 12.03 -3.09 14.92
CA ASP A 452 12.41 -2.00 15.81
C ASP A 452 11.24 -1.58 16.71
N ASP A 453 10.02 -1.51 16.15
CA ASP A 453 8.80 -1.23 16.91
C ASP A 453 8.53 -2.29 17.98
N ILE A 454 8.71 -3.57 17.67
CA ILE A 454 8.60 -4.68 18.64
C ILE A 454 9.60 -4.50 19.78
N GLY A 455 10.87 -4.21 19.48
CA GLY A 455 11.91 -3.99 20.48
C GLY A 455 11.65 -2.76 21.36
N ALA A 456 11.18 -1.66 20.76
CA ALA A 456 10.78 -0.45 21.46
C ALA A 456 9.59 -0.71 22.39
N THR A 457 8.55 -1.37 21.89
CA THR A 457 7.33 -1.72 22.64
C THR A 457 7.64 -2.64 23.82
N GLN A 458 8.45 -3.68 23.61
CA GLN A 458 8.93 -4.56 24.68
C GLN A 458 9.70 -3.77 25.76
N SER A 459 10.56 -2.84 25.35
CA SER A 459 11.31 -1.98 26.28
C SER A 459 10.38 -1.09 27.12
N GLN A 460 9.30 -0.56 26.53
CA GLN A 460 8.29 0.23 27.27
C GLN A 460 7.49 -0.61 28.28
N ILE A 461 7.17 -1.87 27.94
CA ILE A 461 6.53 -2.81 28.86
C ILE A 461 7.46 -3.11 30.05
N LEU A 462 8.73 -3.42 29.78
CA LEU A 462 9.74 -3.70 30.82
C LEU A 462 10.02 -2.48 31.73
N ALA A 463 9.95 -1.27 31.17
CA ALA A 463 10.05 -0.02 31.93
C ALA A 463 8.82 0.28 32.81
N GLY A 464 7.74 -0.50 32.71
CA GLY A 464 6.51 -0.30 33.47
C GLY A 464 5.61 0.83 32.94
N ASN A 465 5.82 1.28 31.70
CA ASN A 465 5.05 2.38 31.09
C ASN A 465 3.71 1.94 30.47
N ASP A 466 3.44 0.62 30.46
CA ASP A 466 2.22 0.04 29.88
C ASP A 466 0.95 0.39 30.65
N LYS A 467 -0.04 0.87 29.90
CA LYS A 467 -1.39 1.24 30.34
C LYS A 467 -2.48 0.37 29.71
N THR A 468 -2.11 -0.80 29.18
CA THR A 468 -3.10 -1.76 28.65
C THR A 468 -4.04 -2.19 29.77
N PRO A 469 -5.36 -1.94 29.65
CA PRO A 469 -6.32 -2.35 30.68
C PRO A 469 -6.42 -3.89 30.73
N PRO A 470 -6.86 -4.46 31.86
CA PRO A 470 -7.27 -5.86 31.92
C PRO A 470 -8.31 -6.19 30.86
N GLU A 471 -8.36 -7.46 30.44
CA GLU A 471 -9.44 -7.94 29.57
C GLU A 471 -10.82 -7.71 30.20
N LEU A 472 -11.83 -7.55 29.35
CA LEU A 472 -13.23 -7.35 29.72
C LEU A 472 -13.75 -8.44 30.69
N THR A 473 -13.25 -9.67 30.56
CA THR A 473 -13.48 -10.80 31.48
C THR A 473 -13.16 -10.47 32.95
N GLY A 474 -12.09 -9.71 33.20
CA GLY A 474 -11.71 -9.24 34.53
C GLY A 474 -12.69 -8.25 35.16
N TYR A 475 -13.47 -7.54 34.34
CA TYR A 475 -14.54 -6.63 34.79
C TYR A 475 -15.91 -7.33 34.91
N VAL A 476 -16.15 -8.36 34.10
CA VAL A 476 -17.39 -9.15 34.11
C VAL A 476 -17.54 -9.97 35.39
N ILE A 477 -16.47 -10.58 35.91
CA ILE A 477 -16.56 -11.43 37.12
C ILE A 477 -17.05 -10.65 38.36
N PRO A 478 -16.50 -9.45 38.70
CA PRO A 478 -17.06 -8.61 39.77
C PRO A 478 -18.51 -8.16 39.52
N ALA A 479 -18.86 -7.84 38.27
CA ALA A 479 -20.20 -7.38 37.90
C ALA A 479 -21.26 -8.51 38.01
N ALA A 480 -20.91 -9.74 37.62
CA ALA A 480 -21.77 -10.91 37.72
C ALA A 480 -21.99 -11.33 39.18
N ALA A 481 -20.92 -11.37 39.99
CA ALA A 481 -21.00 -11.76 41.40
C ALA A 481 -21.89 -10.80 42.23
N THR A 482 -21.79 -9.50 41.97
CA THR A 482 -22.60 -8.47 42.66
C THR A 482 -24.05 -8.45 42.17
N SER A 483 -24.29 -8.65 40.87
CA SER A 483 -25.63 -8.75 40.30
C SER A 483 -26.39 -9.99 40.79
N GLY A 484 -25.75 -11.15 40.83
CA GLY A 484 -26.33 -12.38 41.40
C GLY A 484 -26.66 -12.25 42.89
N GLY A 485 -25.77 -11.61 43.66
CA GLY A 485 -26.02 -11.29 45.07
C GLY A 485 -27.22 -10.36 45.29
N LEU A 486 -27.39 -9.34 44.44
CA LEU A 486 -28.55 -8.44 44.46
C LEU A 486 -29.88 -9.18 44.18
N ILE A 487 -29.90 -10.05 43.18
CA ILE A 487 -31.11 -10.85 42.84
C ILE A 487 -31.50 -11.77 43.99
N LEU A 488 -30.54 -12.51 44.56
CA LEU A 488 -30.77 -13.36 45.74
C LEU A 488 -31.31 -12.57 46.93
N LEU A 489 -30.80 -11.37 47.19
CA LEU A 489 -31.29 -10.53 48.28
C LEU A 489 -32.66 -9.91 48.01
N VAL A 490 -33.00 -9.57 46.77
CA VAL A 490 -34.37 -9.17 46.42
C VAL A 490 -35.34 -10.32 46.71
N ILE A 491 -35.00 -11.56 46.35
CA ILE A 491 -35.81 -12.76 46.64
C ILE A 491 -35.96 -12.98 48.16
N ILE A 492 -34.88 -12.86 48.93
CA ILE A 492 -34.90 -13.00 50.40
C ILE A 492 -35.74 -11.89 51.06
N VAL A 493 -35.64 -10.65 50.59
CA VAL A 493 -36.45 -9.54 51.11
C VAL A 493 -37.92 -9.70 50.73
N TRP A 494 -38.23 -10.15 49.51
CA TRP A 494 -39.62 -10.44 49.09
C TRP A 494 -40.25 -11.58 49.88
N THR A 495 -39.52 -12.67 50.10
CA THR A 495 -40.01 -13.78 50.93
C THR A 495 -40.17 -13.37 52.39
N ALA A 496 -39.24 -12.60 52.96
CA ALA A 496 -39.39 -12.05 54.31
C ALA A 496 -40.59 -11.09 54.45
N LEU A 497 -40.88 -10.27 53.43
CA LEU A 497 -42.07 -9.40 53.39
C LEU A 497 -43.37 -10.21 53.23
N ALA A 498 -43.38 -11.23 52.38
CA ALA A 498 -44.52 -12.14 52.20
C ALA A 498 -44.83 -12.94 53.48
N ILE A 499 -43.82 -13.37 54.22
CA ILE A 499 -43.95 -14.07 55.51
C ILE A 499 -44.44 -13.12 56.61
N THR A 500 -43.97 -11.87 56.64
CA THR A 500 -44.40 -10.88 57.66
C THR A 500 -45.76 -10.24 57.37
N GLY A 501 -46.25 -10.26 56.12
CA GLY A 501 -47.58 -9.77 55.75
C GLY A 501 -48.76 -10.67 56.11
N ARG A 502 -48.54 -11.95 56.49
CA ARG A 502 -49.61 -12.94 56.70
C ARG A 502 -50.08 -13.12 58.16
N ARG A 503 -50.65 -12.08 58.79
CA ARG A 503 -51.50 -12.15 60.01
C ARG A 503 -52.41 -10.92 60.09
N ARG A 504 -53.74 -10.96 60.28
CA ARG A 504 -54.82 -12.00 60.26
C ARG A 504 -56.08 -11.26 59.78
N LYS A 505 -57.01 -11.88 59.03
CA LYS A 505 -58.40 -11.37 58.88
C LYS A 505 -59.35 -12.17 59.79
N PRO A 506 -60.29 -11.52 60.51
CA PRO A 506 -61.33 -12.22 61.27
C PRO A 506 -62.52 -12.63 60.39
N VAL A 507 -63.23 -13.66 60.82
CA VAL A 507 -64.48 -14.17 60.23
C VAL A 507 -65.68 -13.51 60.91
N PRO A 508 -66.75 -13.16 60.18
CA PRO A 508 -68.10 -13.06 60.72
C PRO A 508 -69.06 -14.11 60.12
N VAL A 509 -70.13 -14.42 60.87
CA VAL A 509 -71.13 -15.46 60.57
C VAL A 509 -72.50 -14.81 60.29
N ALA A 510 -73.18 -15.38 59.29
CA ALA A 510 -74.61 -15.37 58.91
C ALA A 510 -75.63 -14.35 59.51
N ALA A 511 -76.50 -13.87 58.62
CA ALA A 511 -77.93 -13.65 58.89
C ALA A 511 -78.76 -14.06 57.64
N LEU A 512 -79.96 -14.60 57.87
CA LEU A 512 -80.95 -15.08 56.88
C LEU A 512 -81.79 -13.87 56.38
N ALA A 513 -82.50 -13.86 55.26
CA ALA A 513 -82.87 -14.89 54.27
C ALA A 513 -82.84 -14.27 52.82
N GLU A 514 -83.59 -14.63 51.77
CA GLU A 514 -84.73 -15.57 51.52
C GLU A 514 -84.79 -15.99 50.02
N GLU A 515 -85.89 -16.66 49.63
CA GLU A 515 -86.35 -17.23 48.33
C GLU A 515 -86.21 -16.36 47.02
N ASP A 516 -86.20 -16.89 45.78
CA ASP A 516 -86.50 -18.27 45.28
C ASP A 516 -85.94 -18.62 43.86
N LEU A 517 -85.94 -19.93 43.49
CA LEU A 517 -86.00 -20.58 42.13
C LEU A 517 -84.93 -20.24 41.04
N LEU A 518 -84.32 -21.12 40.20
CA LEU A 518 -84.22 -22.58 39.90
C LEU A 518 -82.80 -22.79 39.28
N ASP A 519 -81.96 -23.81 39.55
CA ASP A 519 -81.97 -25.25 39.19
C ASP A 519 -81.99 -25.55 37.66
N VAL A 520 -81.22 -26.46 37.01
CA VAL A 520 -80.43 -27.66 37.44
C VAL A 520 -79.12 -27.85 36.61
N GLY A 521 -78.01 -28.27 37.27
CA GLY A 521 -76.96 -29.27 36.85
C GLY A 521 -76.10 -29.10 35.56
N MET A 522 -74.75 -29.23 35.58
CA MET A 522 -73.87 -30.39 35.94
C MET A 522 -74.07 -31.60 35.00
N THR A 523 -73.08 -32.28 34.40
CA THR A 523 -71.62 -32.49 34.62
C THR A 523 -70.89 -32.54 33.25
N GLY A 524 -69.57 -32.68 33.05
CA GLY A 524 -68.37 -32.94 33.87
C GLY A 524 -67.29 -33.65 33.02
N GLU A 525 -66.09 -33.83 33.58
CA GLU A 525 -64.95 -34.63 33.07
C GLU A 525 -64.16 -34.15 31.82
N ALA A 526 -62.83 -34.02 32.04
CA ALA A 526 -61.77 -34.26 31.06
C ALA A 526 -61.06 -35.57 31.47
N PRO A 527 -60.30 -36.26 30.59
CA PRO A 527 -58.84 -36.06 30.63
C PRO A 527 -58.04 -36.36 29.33
N ALA A 528 -56.71 -36.18 29.42
CA ALA A 528 -55.63 -36.88 28.70
C ALA A 528 -55.43 -36.60 27.17
N VAL A 529 -54.30 -35.99 26.75
CA VAL A 529 -52.96 -36.59 26.45
C VAL A 529 -52.95 -37.41 25.15
N GLU A 530 -52.17 -36.99 24.15
CA GLU A 530 -50.89 -37.63 23.73
C GLU A 530 -50.18 -36.81 22.61
N ALA A 531 -48.97 -37.20 22.19
CA ALA A 531 -48.09 -36.44 21.29
C ALA A 531 -47.46 -37.30 20.17
N SER A 532 -47.20 -36.69 19.00
CA SER A 532 -46.23 -37.11 17.96
C SER A 532 -46.08 -35.92 16.99
N ALA A 533 -44.91 -35.34 16.65
CA ALA A 533 -43.58 -35.85 16.28
C ALA A 533 -43.44 -36.30 14.81
N ALA A 534 -42.48 -35.65 14.10
CA ALA A 534 -41.93 -35.92 12.74
C ALA A 534 -42.92 -35.82 11.56
N GLU A 535 -42.53 -35.44 10.33
CA GLU A 535 -41.33 -35.86 9.58
C GLU A 535 -40.92 -34.86 8.46
N VAL A 536 -39.69 -34.98 7.95
CA VAL A 536 -39.06 -34.17 6.88
C VAL A 536 -38.67 -35.11 5.73
N PRO A 537 -38.70 -34.65 4.46
CA PRO A 537 -37.55 -34.96 3.60
C PRO A 537 -37.08 -33.79 2.70
N GLU A 538 -35.78 -33.52 2.80
CA GLU A 538 -34.90 -32.99 1.73
C GLU A 538 -34.51 -34.13 0.74
N PRO A 539 -33.63 -33.91 -0.27
CA PRO A 539 -33.53 -32.80 -1.23
C PRO A 539 -33.41 -33.32 -2.69
N SER A 540 -33.32 -32.45 -3.70
CA SER A 540 -32.79 -32.87 -5.03
C SER A 540 -32.10 -31.76 -5.85
N LEU A 541 -30.87 -32.07 -6.27
CA LEU A 541 -30.06 -31.52 -7.36
C LEU A 541 -29.47 -32.78 -8.08
N PRO A 542 -28.86 -32.72 -9.31
CA PRO A 542 -28.25 -31.56 -9.98
C PRO A 542 -28.48 -31.49 -11.52
N HIS A 543 -27.59 -30.72 -12.21
CA HIS A 543 -27.43 -30.47 -13.66
C HIS A 543 -28.31 -29.32 -14.20
N VAL A 544 -27.78 -28.33 -14.94
CA VAL A 544 -26.58 -28.29 -15.83
C VAL A 544 -25.54 -27.28 -15.36
#